data_AF-A0A2E0UFX2-F1
#
_entry.id   AF-A0A2E0UFX2-F1
#
_cell.length_a   1.000
_cell.length_b   1.000
_cell.length_c   1.000
_cell.angle_alpha   90.00
_cell.angle_beta   90.00
_cell.angle_gamma   90.00
#
_symmetry.space_group_name_H-M   'P 1'
#
loop_
_entity.id
_entity.type
_entity.pdbx_description
1 polymer ?
#
loop_
_entity_poly.entity_id
_entity_poly.type
_entity_poly.pdbx_seq_one_letter_code
_entity_poly.pdbx_strand_id
1 'polypeptide(L)'
;MHNVIFDLLDQWRHLPNYQLERRADIFFAPFIAIILERHFGVPVLPDIVPEFPLHLKTLKLGYTNQSVKVDYVALSVDRNRVFFVELKTDSASRRVEQDRYLKAARKATFPKLMQGLETINQRTAAKQKYLYLFRILEKLDLVEIITSESRTGAEIHLTGNDPKNIEIVYIQPTVKSVPKDDKSKVTVIHLDTVANIISDGTNDPFLLRFAESLRKWDREAAGVE
;
A
#
# COMPACT_ATOMS: atom_id res chain seq x y z
N MET A 1 29.34 9.12 -0.22
CA MET A 1 28.14 9.92 0.08
C MET A 1 26.83 9.21 -0.28
N HIS A 2 26.78 8.36 -1.31
CA HIS A 2 25.54 7.72 -1.81
C HIS A 2 24.83 6.76 -0.83
N ASN A 3 25.47 6.29 0.25
CA ASN A 3 24.89 5.26 1.14
C ASN A 3 24.45 5.78 2.52
N VAL A 4 24.65 7.08 2.80
CA VAL A 4 24.38 7.65 4.14
C VAL A 4 22.92 7.54 4.54
N ILE A 5 21.99 7.66 3.58
CA ILE A 5 20.55 7.54 3.88
C ILE A 5 20.22 6.16 4.44
N PHE A 6 20.72 5.08 3.82
CA PHE A 6 20.44 3.72 4.28
C PHE A 6 21.15 3.40 5.60
N ASP A 7 22.36 3.91 5.80
CA ASP A 7 23.05 3.79 7.10
C ASP A 7 22.25 4.49 8.22
N LEU A 8 21.68 5.67 7.94
CA LEU A 8 20.81 6.37 8.88
C LEU A 8 19.50 5.62 9.11
N LEU A 9 18.87 5.05 8.08
CA LEU A 9 17.65 4.23 8.26
C LEU A 9 17.94 2.97 9.08
N ASP A 10 19.06 2.30 8.82
CA ASP A 10 19.52 1.12 9.56
C ASP A 10 19.82 1.45 11.02
N GLN A 11 20.37 2.62 11.32
CA GLN A 11 20.66 3.04 12.68
C GLN A 11 19.40 3.53 13.40
N TRP A 12 18.64 4.42 12.75
CA TRP A 12 17.53 5.13 13.38
C TRP A 12 16.32 4.23 13.63
N ARG A 13 16.18 3.11 12.91
CA ARG A 13 15.12 2.13 13.21
C ARG A 13 15.14 1.63 14.65
N HIS A 14 16.31 1.63 15.31
CA HIS A 14 16.45 1.21 16.71
C HIS A 14 16.08 2.31 17.72
N LEU A 15 15.84 3.55 17.28
CA LEU A 15 15.52 4.66 18.18
C LEU A 15 14.05 4.62 18.63
N PRO A 16 13.76 5.01 19.89
CA PRO A 16 12.38 5.07 20.38
C PRO A 16 11.47 5.93 19.48
N ASN A 17 10.27 5.44 19.21
CA ASN A 17 9.24 6.10 18.39
C ASN A 17 9.64 6.39 16.93
N TYR A 18 10.80 5.93 16.46
CA TYR A 18 11.20 6.13 15.08
C TYR A 18 10.31 5.30 14.13
N GLN A 19 9.76 5.94 13.11
CA GLN A 19 8.81 5.32 12.19
C GLN A 19 9.50 5.00 10.86
N LEU A 20 10.28 3.92 10.85
CA LEU A 20 11.02 3.50 9.66
C LEU A 20 10.09 3.33 8.45
N GLU A 21 8.92 2.71 8.63
CA GLU A 21 7.92 2.48 7.58
C GLU A 21 7.63 3.74 6.76
N ARG A 22 7.28 4.84 7.42
CA ARG A 22 6.94 6.12 6.77
C ARG A 22 8.12 6.79 6.07
N ARG A 23 9.36 6.48 6.49
CA ARG A 23 10.59 7.04 5.91
C ARG A 23 11.09 6.19 4.76
N ALA A 24 10.84 4.89 4.81
CA ALA A 24 11.26 3.94 3.79
C ALA A 24 10.25 3.78 2.66
N ASP A 25 8.97 4.09 2.90
CA ASP A 25 7.83 4.01 1.96
C ASP A 25 8.20 4.41 0.51
N ILE A 26 8.79 5.59 0.33
CA ILE A 26 9.11 6.12 -1.01
C ILE A 26 10.11 5.26 -1.79
N PHE A 27 10.94 4.46 -1.12
CA PHE A 27 11.87 3.53 -1.78
C PHE A 27 11.19 2.23 -2.21
N PHE A 28 10.04 1.87 -1.64
CA PHE A 28 9.25 0.72 -2.09
C PHE A 28 8.34 1.08 -3.26
N ALA A 29 7.78 2.30 -3.27
CA ALA A 29 6.79 2.73 -4.25
C ALA A 29 7.14 2.39 -5.72
N PRO A 30 8.37 2.64 -6.23
CA PRO A 30 8.74 2.31 -7.61
C PRO A 30 8.73 0.80 -7.93
N PHE A 31 8.82 -0.05 -6.90
CA PHE A 31 8.96 -1.49 -7.04
C PHE A 31 7.69 -2.26 -6.72
N ILE A 32 6.63 -1.63 -6.20
CA ILE A 32 5.40 -2.34 -5.79
C ILE A 32 4.83 -3.18 -6.95
N ALA A 33 4.71 -2.62 -8.15
CA ALA A 33 4.17 -3.34 -9.30
C ALA A 33 5.02 -4.57 -9.66
N ILE A 34 6.34 -4.42 -9.78
CA ILE A 34 7.23 -5.55 -10.13
C ILE A 34 7.33 -6.59 -9.00
N ILE A 35 7.27 -6.18 -7.73
CA ILE A 35 7.22 -7.10 -6.58
C ILE A 35 5.97 -7.98 -6.69
N LEU A 36 4.80 -7.37 -6.93
CA LEU A 36 3.54 -8.09 -7.07
C LEU A 36 3.55 -9.00 -8.31
N GLU A 37 4.03 -8.50 -9.45
CA GLU A 37 4.10 -9.28 -10.69
C GLU A 37 4.98 -10.51 -10.55
N ARG A 38 6.20 -10.34 -10.02
CA ARG A 38 7.14 -11.46 -9.82
C ARG A 38 6.61 -12.47 -8.79
N HIS A 39 5.90 -12.02 -7.76
CA HIS A 39 5.36 -12.90 -6.73
C HIS A 39 4.12 -13.68 -7.20
N PHE A 40 3.17 -13.01 -7.87
CA PHE A 40 1.90 -13.63 -8.27
C PHE A 40 1.91 -14.23 -9.68
N GLY A 41 2.95 -13.96 -10.48
CA GLY A 41 3.05 -14.43 -11.86
C GLY A 41 1.98 -13.84 -12.78
N VAL A 42 1.47 -12.65 -12.46
CA VAL A 42 0.46 -11.93 -13.27
C VAL A 42 0.94 -10.51 -13.55
N PRO A 43 0.75 -9.98 -14.76
CA PRO A 43 1.11 -8.60 -15.07
C PRO A 43 0.37 -7.59 -14.19
N VAL A 44 1.09 -6.59 -13.68
CA VAL A 44 0.54 -5.53 -12.80
C VAL A 44 0.74 -4.17 -13.48
N LEU A 45 -0.26 -3.29 -13.40
CA LEU A 45 -0.15 -1.93 -13.92
C LEU A 45 0.96 -1.17 -13.17
N PRO A 46 1.78 -0.35 -13.87
CA PRO A 46 2.91 0.35 -13.26
C PRO A 46 2.47 1.48 -12.32
N ASP A 47 1.32 2.10 -12.57
CA ASP A 47 0.74 3.11 -11.69
C ASP A 47 0.16 2.45 -10.42
N ILE A 48 0.51 3.02 -9.26
CA ILE A 48 -0.01 2.61 -7.96
C ILE A 48 -0.68 3.80 -7.26
N VAL A 49 -1.57 3.50 -6.32
CA VAL A 49 -2.24 4.51 -5.49
C VAL A 49 -1.71 4.43 -4.06
N PRO A 50 -0.86 5.36 -3.61
CA PRO A 50 -0.42 5.39 -2.23
C PRO A 50 -1.51 5.94 -1.30
N GLU A 51 -1.50 5.50 -0.05
CA GLU A 51 -2.39 5.96 1.03
C GLU A 51 -3.89 5.92 0.67
N PHE A 52 -4.35 4.84 0.03
CA PHE A 52 -5.73 4.72 -0.45
C PHE A 52 -6.73 4.72 0.73
N PRO A 53 -7.67 5.69 0.79
CA PRO A 53 -8.60 5.82 1.91
C PRO A 53 -9.79 4.86 1.79
N LEU A 54 -10.10 4.17 2.89
CA LEU A 54 -11.26 3.31 3.07
C LEU A 54 -12.24 3.95 4.05
N HIS A 55 -13.47 4.23 3.59
CA HIS A 55 -14.51 4.83 4.41
C HIS A 55 -15.07 3.86 5.47
N LEU A 56 -15.00 4.20 6.75
CA LEU A 56 -15.33 3.27 7.84
C LEU A 56 -16.80 2.82 7.86
N LYS A 57 -17.75 3.65 7.42
CA LYS A 57 -19.16 3.22 7.29
C LYS A 57 -19.34 2.20 6.17
N THR A 58 -18.63 2.37 5.06
CA THR A 58 -18.63 1.40 3.96
C THR A 58 -18.13 0.05 4.44
N LEU A 59 -17.15 0.04 5.35
CA LEU A 59 -16.64 -1.18 5.99
C LEU A 59 -17.56 -1.75 7.09
N LYS A 60 -18.62 -1.04 7.50
CA LYS A 60 -19.46 -1.35 8.68
C LYS A 60 -18.65 -1.43 9.97
N LEU A 61 -17.62 -0.61 10.10
CA LEU A 61 -16.70 -0.59 11.26
C LEU A 61 -16.71 0.74 12.02
N GLY A 62 -17.53 1.70 11.60
CA GLY A 62 -17.73 2.96 12.31
C GLY A 62 -19.02 3.67 11.91
N TYR A 63 -19.37 4.70 12.68
CA TYR A 63 -20.61 5.49 12.50
C TYR A 63 -20.34 6.92 12.01
N THR A 64 -19.08 7.28 11.76
CA THR A 64 -18.62 8.61 11.33
C THR A 64 -18.07 8.56 9.91
N ASN A 65 -17.80 9.72 9.29
CA ASN A 65 -17.18 9.78 7.94
C ASN A 65 -15.64 9.68 8.00
N GLN A 66 -15.13 8.96 8.99
CA GLN A 66 -13.71 8.70 9.14
C GLN A 66 -13.24 7.68 8.11
N SER A 67 -11.95 7.71 7.80
CA SER A 67 -11.30 6.74 6.92
C SER A 67 -10.07 6.15 7.59
N VAL A 68 -9.79 4.91 7.22
CA VAL A 68 -8.49 4.24 7.42
C VAL A 68 -7.80 4.15 6.07
N LYS A 69 -6.51 3.85 6.03
CA LYS A 69 -5.73 3.83 4.79
C LYS A 69 -5.15 2.45 4.54
N VAL A 70 -5.01 2.13 3.25
CA VAL A 70 -4.14 1.07 2.74
C VAL A 70 -2.88 1.75 2.23
N ASP A 71 -1.70 1.21 2.52
CA ASP A 71 -0.42 1.85 2.14
C ASP A 71 -0.30 1.97 0.62
N TYR A 72 -0.61 0.91 -0.14
CA TYR A 72 -0.73 0.97 -1.60
C TYR A 72 -1.90 0.15 -2.16
N VAL A 73 -2.45 0.65 -3.26
CA VAL A 73 -3.35 -0.09 -4.15
C VAL A 73 -2.70 -0.24 -5.52
N ALA A 74 -2.69 -1.46 -6.05
CA ALA A 74 -2.24 -1.79 -7.40
C ALA A 74 -3.24 -2.71 -8.11
N LEU A 75 -3.26 -2.70 -9.43
CA LEU A 75 -4.20 -3.48 -10.25
C LEU A 75 -3.46 -4.46 -11.15
N SER A 76 -3.97 -5.68 -11.28
CA SER A 76 -3.53 -6.54 -12.38
C SER A 76 -4.00 -5.96 -13.72
N VAL A 77 -3.22 -6.15 -14.78
CA VAL A 77 -3.54 -5.64 -16.13
C VAL A 77 -4.89 -6.16 -16.64
N ASP A 78 -5.23 -7.41 -16.32
CA ASP A 78 -6.52 -8.04 -16.66
C ASP A 78 -7.71 -7.55 -15.81
N ARG A 79 -7.45 -6.66 -14.83
CA ARG A 79 -8.41 -6.15 -13.84
C ARG A 79 -9.13 -7.25 -13.06
N ASN A 80 -8.60 -8.46 -13.00
CA ASN A 80 -9.21 -9.51 -12.19
C ASN A 80 -8.88 -9.35 -10.70
N ARG A 81 -7.78 -8.67 -10.38
CA ARG A 81 -7.28 -8.47 -9.02
C ARG A 81 -6.94 -7.01 -8.75
N VAL A 82 -7.26 -6.58 -7.54
CA VAL A 82 -6.68 -5.42 -6.90
C VAL A 82 -5.91 -5.86 -5.68
N PHE A 83 -4.68 -5.39 -5.57
CA PHE A 83 -3.79 -5.70 -4.47
C PHE A 83 -3.86 -4.56 -3.46
N PHE A 84 -4.28 -4.89 -2.24
CA PHE A 84 -4.19 -4.00 -1.09
C PHE A 84 -2.90 -4.36 -0.35
N VAL A 85 -1.90 -3.51 -0.50
CA VAL A 85 -0.55 -3.75 0.01
C VAL A 85 -0.35 -2.95 1.29
N GLU A 86 0.07 -3.64 2.34
CA GLU A 86 0.52 -3.07 3.61
C GLU A 86 2.03 -3.25 3.74
N LEU A 87 2.74 -2.15 3.99
CA LEU A 87 4.16 -2.18 4.26
C LEU A 87 4.38 -2.23 5.76
N LYS A 88 5.18 -3.19 6.22
CA LYS A 88 5.71 -3.23 7.58
C LYS A 88 7.23 -3.39 7.51
N THR A 89 7.98 -2.58 8.25
CA THR A 89 9.45 -2.66 8.29
C THR A 89 9.98 -3.17 9.63
N ASP A 90 9.06 -3.42 10.56
CA ASP A 90 9.28 -4.15 11.80
C ASP A 90 8.16 -5.19 12.01
N SER A 91 8.54 -6.34 12.56
CA SER A 91 7.66 -7.43 12.97
C SER A 91 6.52 -7.02 13.92
N ALA A 92 6.76 -6.06 14.81
CA ALA A 92 5.78 -5.62 15.80
C ALA A 92 4.74 -4.62 15.24
N SER A 93 4.89 -4.17 14.00
CA SER A 93 4.04 -3.14 13.40
C SER A 93 2.69 -3.65 12.92
N ARG A 94 2.54 -4.96 12.66
CA ARG A 94 1.26 -5.52 12.21
C ARG A 94 0.28 -5.63 13.38
N ARG A 95 -0.87 -4.96 13.25
CA ARG A 95 -1.92 -4.90 14.29
C ARG A 95 -3.17 -5.63 13.82
N VAL A 96 -3.82 -6.33 14.76
CA VAL A 96 -5.10 -7.04 14.54
C VAL A 96 -6.20 -6.11 14.00
N GLU A 97 -6.18 -4.85 14.41
CA GLU A 97 -7.14 -3.85 13.93
C GLU A 97 -6.99 -3.57 12.42
N GLN A 98 -5.76 -3.50 11.90
CA GLN A 98 -5.50 -3.34 10.47
C GLN A 98 -6.02 -4.55 9.68
N ASP A 99 -5.77 -5.77 10.18
CA ASP A 99 -6.31 -7.00 9.59
C ASP A 99 -7.84 -6.95 9.51
N ARG A 100 -8.50 -6.44 10.56
CA ARG A 100 -9.96 -6.29 10.61
C ARG A 100 -10.47 -5.35 9.53
N TYR A 101 -9.80 -4.21 9.30
CA TYR A 101 -10.18 -3.25 8.26
C TYR A 101 -10.04 -3.84 6.85
N LEU A 102 -8.92 -4.49 6.54
CA LEU A 102 -8.68 -5.08 5.22
C LEU A 102 -9.64 -6.25 4.94
N LYS A 103 -9.92 -7.08 5.95
CA LYS A 103 -10.93 -8.15 5.84
C LYS A 103 -12.33 -7.59 5.57
N ALA A 104 -12.69 -6.49 6.23
CA ALA A 104 -13.96 -5.81 5.96
C ALA A 104 -13.99 -5.19 4.56
N ALA A 105 -12.88 -4.65 4.08
CA ALA A 105 -12.77 -4.08 2.75
C ALA A 105 -12.97 -5.16 1.67
N ARG A 106 -12.32 -6.32 1.82
CA ARG A 106 -12.54 -7.48 0.94
C ARG A 106 -14.01 -7.92 0.91
N LYS A 107 -14.72 -7.88 2.05
CA LYS A 107 -16.16 -8.20 2.13
C LYS A 107 -17.06 -7.13 1.51
N ALA A 108 -16.64 -5.86 1.52
CA ALA A 108 -17.41 -4.76 0.97
C ALA A 108 -17.44 -4.74 -0.57
N THR A 109 -16.47 -5.40 -1.21
CA THR A 109 -16.17 -5.33 -2.66
C THR A 109 -15.62 -3.99 -3.12
N PHE A 110 -14.77 -4.00 -4.14
CA PHE A 110 -14.11 -2.79 -4.63
C PHE A 110 -15.08 -1.69 -5.11
N PRO A 111 -16.17 -1.99 -5.85
CA PRO A 111 -17.14 -0.97 -6.23
C PRO A 111 -17.73 -0.18 -5.04
N LYS A 112 -18.04 -0.86 -3.92
CA LYS A 112 -18.56 -0.15 -2.73
C LYS A 112 -17.49 0.69 -2.07
N LEU A 113 -16.23 0.27 -2.11
CA LEU A 113 -15.11 1.07 -1.60
C LEU A 113 -14.96 2.36 -2.41
N MET A 114 -15.11 2.30 -3.74
CA MET A 114 -15.10 3.49 -4.62
C MET A 114 -16.26 4.45 -4.32
N GLN A 115 -17.48 3.94 -4.08
CA GLN A 115 -18.61 4.77 -3.60
C GLN A 115 -18.32 5.40 -2.22
N GLY A 116 -17.64 4.65 -1.34
CA GLY A 116 -17.17 5.17 -0.06
C GLY A 116 -16.17 6.32 -0.23
N LEU A 117 -15.25 6.20 -1.19
CA LEU A 117 -14.29 7.24 -1.54
C LEU A 117 -15.00 8.50 -2.08
N GLU A 118 -15.98 8.34 -2.95
CA GLU A 118 -16.81 9.45 -3.42
C GLU A 118 -17.50 10.16 -2.25
N THR A 119 -18.06 9.40 -1.30
CA THR A 119 -18.69 9.95 -0.09
C THR A 119 -17.70 10.77 0.74
N ILE A 120 -16.45 10.32 0.87
CA ILE A 120 -15.41 11.08 1.56
C ILE A 120 -15.11 12.38 0.80
N ASN A 121 -14.92 12.28 -0.53
CA ASN A 121 -14.65 13.44 -1.37
C ASN A 121 -15.75 14.48 -1.27
N GLN A 122 -17.03 14.09 -1.28
CA GLN A 122 -18.16 15.01 -1.17
C GLN A 122 -18.13 15.82 0.14
N ARG A 123 -17.64 15.23 1.24
CA ARG A 123 -17.70 15.83 2.59
C ARG A 123 -16.40 16.49 3.06
N THR A 124 -15.26 16.13 2.49
CA THR A 124 -13.96 16.64 2.94
C THR A 124 -13.75 18.10 2.54
N ALA A 125 -13.10 18.88 3.43
CA ALA A 125 -12.59 20.20 3.08
C ALA A 125 -11.33 20.13 2.20
N ALA A 126 -10.64 18.99 2.16
CA ALA A 126 -9.39 18.79 1.42
C ALA A 126 -9.63 18.41 -0.06
N LYS A 127 -10.57 19.07 -0.74
CA LYS A 127 -11.00 18.76 -2.12
C LYS A 127 -9.83 18.65 -3.10
N GLN A 128 -8.87 19.57 -3.02
CA GLN A 128 -7.71 19.57 -3.91
C GLN A 128 -6.83 18.34 -3.73
N LYS A 129 -6.64 17.84 -2.50
CA LYS A 129 -5.87 16.62 -2.25
C LYS A 129 -6.57 15.39 -2.83
N TYR A 130 -7.89 15.33 -2.68
CA TYR A 130 -8.68 14.25 -3.28
C TYR A 130 -8.69 14.32 -4.80
N LEU A 131 -8.65 15.51 -5.41
CA LEU A 131 -8.48 15.65 -6.86
C LEU A 131 -7.17 15.02 -7.36
N TYR A 132 -6.06 15.17 -6.63
CA TYR A 132 -4.82 14.46 -6.99
C TYR A 132 -4.97 12.94 -6.91
N LEU A 133 -5.65 12.42 -5.88
CA LEU A 133 -5.98 11.00 -5.78
C LEU A 133 -6.84 10.54 -6.97
N PHE A 134 -7.90 11.26 -7.32
CA PHE A 134 -8.75 10.90 -8.46
C PHE A 134 -8.02 10.95 -9.79
N ARG A 135 -7.05 11.85 -9.98
CA ARG A 135 -6.20 11.84 -11.19
C ARG A 135 -5.36 10.58 -11.32
N ILE A 136 -4.91 9.99 -10.21
CA ILE A 136 -4.23 8.69 -10.24
C ILE A 136 -5.23 7.59 -10.58
N LEU A 137 -6.43 7.63 -9.98
CA LEU A 137 -7.50 6.66 -10.26
C LEU A 137 -8.01 6.74 -11.71
N GLU A 138 -7.99 7.92 -12.33
CA GLU A 138 -8.34 8.14 -13.73
C GLU A 138 -7.28 7.53 -14.68
N LYS A 139 -5.99 7.64 -14.36
CA LYS A 139 -4.92 6.91 -15.10
C LYS A 139 -5.10 5.40 -15.04
N LEU A 140 -5.67 4.91 -13.94
CA LEU A 140 -6.03 3.51 -13.76
C LEU A 140 -7.41 3.17 -14.35
N ASP A 141 -8.08 4.14 -14.98
CA ASP A 141 -9.39 3.97 -15.62
C ASP A 141 -10.43 3.35 -14.66
N LEU A 142 -10.37 3.78 -13.39
CA LEU A 142 -11.36 3.48 -12.36
C LEU A 142 -12.41 4.58 -12.21
N VAL A 143 -12.05 5.80 -12.62
CA VAL A 143 -12.93 6.97 -12.59
C VAL A 143 -12.71 7.82 -13.84
N GLU A 144 -13.72 8.61 -14.17
CA GLU A 144 -13.63 9.71 -15.12
C GLU A 144 -13.87 11.03 -14.36
N ILE A 145 -13.03 12.03 -14.62
CA ILE A 145 -13.18 13.36 -14.03
C ILE A 145 -13.93 14.26 -15.01
N ILE A 146 -15.19 14.59 -14.69
CA ILE A 146 -16.04 15.44 -15.52
C ILE A 146 -15.97 16.88 -15.00
N THR A 147 -15.49 17.77 -15.87
CA THR A 147 -15.28 19.23 -15.71
C THR A 147 -14.20 19.69 -14.72
N SER A 148 -13.37 20.65 -15.18
CA SER A 148 -12.34 21.33 -14.39
C SER A 148 -12.45 22.85 -14.39
N GLU A 149 -13.60 23.43 -14.75
CA GLU A 149 -13.71 24.88 -15.00
C GLU A 149 -14.51 25.67 -13.96
N SER A 150 -15.23 25.03 -13.03
CA SER A 150 -15.94 25.74 -11.96
C SER A 150 -15.24 25.65 -10.61
N ARG A 151 -15.35 26.73 -9.82
CA ARG A 151 -14.85 26.86 -8.43
C ARG A 151 -15.55 25.89 -7.44
N THR A 152 -16.41 24.98 -7.91
CA THR A 152 -17.27 24.09 -7.10
C THR A 152 -16.72 22.67 -6.95
N GLY A 153 -15.59 22.35 -7.58
CA GLY A 153 -14.93 21.04 -7.50
C GLY A 153 -15.27 20.13 -8.69
N ALA A 154 -14.40 19.16 -8.94
CA ALA A 154 -14.54 18.22 -10.04
C ALA A 154 -15.61 17.16 -9.75
N GLU A 155 -16.44 16.85 -10.74
CA GLU A 155 -17.38 15.74 -10.68
C GLU A 155 -16.63 14.43 -11.02
N ILE A 156 -16.89 13.36 -10.26
CA ILE A 156 -16.19 12.09 -10.38
C ILE A 156 -17.20 11.01 -10.75
N HIS A 157 -17.02 10.36 -11.89
CA HIS A 157 -17.86 9.26 -12.35
C HIS A 157 -17.07 7.95 -12.23
N LEU A 158 -17.70 6.89 -11.72
CA LEU A 158 -17.07 5.56 -11.67
C LEU A 158 -17.23 4.89 -13.05
N THR A 159 -16.13 4.38 -13.62
CA THR A 159 -16.16 3.74 -14.95
C THR A 159 -16.86 2.39 -14.95
N GLY A 160 -16.97 1.76 -13.78
CA GLY A 160 -17.44 0.38 -13.64
C GLY A 160 -16.41 -0.67 -14.09
N ASN A 161 -15.19 -0.26 -14.46
CA ASN A 161 -14.05 -1.15 -14.75
C ASN A 161 -13.40 -1.68 -13.47
N ASP A 162 -14.25 -2.09 -12.53
CA ASP A 162 -13.87 -2.46 -11.18
C ASP A 162 -13.22 -3.85 -11.14
N PRO A 163 -12.14 -4.01 -10.36
CA PRO A 163 -11.51 -5.29 -10.12
C PRO A 163 -12.43 -6.27 -9.39
N LYS A 164 -12.38 -7.54 -9.80
CA LYS A 164 -13.28 -8.59 -9.28
C LYS A 164 -12.91 -9.05 -7.87
N ASN A 165 -11.61 -9.12 -7.58
CA ASN A 165 -11.09 -9.71 -6.34
C ASN A 165 -10.13 -8.75 -5.63
N ILE A 166 -10.29 -8.60 -4.31
CA ILE A 166 -9.34 -7.89 -3.46
C ILE A 166 -8.39 -8.91 -2.84
N GLU A 167 -7.11 -8.83 -3.23
CA GLU A 167 -6.00 -9.59 -2.66
C GLU A 167 -5.30 -8.74 -1.60
N ILE A 168 -5.15 -9.27 -0.39
CA ILE A 168 -4.52 -8.55 0.72
C ILE A 168 -3.08 -9.05 0.84
N VAL A 169 -2.13 -8.13 0.70
CA VAL A 169 -0.69 -8.42 0.66
C VAL A 169 0.02 -7.65 1.76
N TYR A 170 0.83 -8.35 2.55
CA TYR A 170 1.77 -7.73 3.48
C TYR A 170 3.18 -7.85 2.93
N ILE A 171 3.91 -6.73 2.85
CA ILE A 171 5.35 -6.72 2.71
C ILE A 171 5.93 -6.53 4.12
N GLN A 172 6.60 -7.53 4.67
CA GLN A 172 7.02 -7.50 6.09
C GLN A 172 8.24 -8.38 6.40
N PRO A 173 8.98 -8.12 7.51
CA PRO A 173 10.08 -8.99 7.95
C PRO A 173 9.65 -10.43 8.23
N THR A 174 10.60 -11.36 8.11
CA THR A 174 10.43 -12.77 8.50
C THR A 174 10.37 -12.95 10.03
N VAL A 175 11.19 -12.21 10.78
CA VAL A 175 11.32 -12.36 12.23
C VAL A 175 9.96 -12.17 12.93
N LYS A 176 9.51 -13.21 13.65
CA LYS A 176 8.21 -13.28 14.37
C LYS A 176 6.99 -12.94 13.50
N SER A 177 6.89 -13.51 12.30
CA SER A 177 5.68 -13.35 11.50
C SER A 177 4.48 -14.15 12.07
N VAL A 178 3.42 -13.37 12.32
CA VAL A 178 2.00 -13.72 12.52
C VAL A 178 1.62 -14.27 13.91
N PRO A 179 0.58 -13.72 14.57
CA PRO A 179 -0.18 -14.48 15.56
C PRO A 179 -0.57 -15.83 14.96
N LYS A 180 -0.34 -16.94 15.68
CA LYS A 180 -0.58 -18.33 15.23
C LYS A 180 -2.01 -18.66 14.75
N ASP A 181 -2.91 -17.67 14.68
CA ASP A 181 -4.34 -17.87 14.58
C ASP A 181 -5.01 -17.20 13.38
N ASP A 182 -4.27 -16.78 12.36
CA ASP A 182 -4.90 -16.24 11.16
C ASP A 182 -4.97 -17.26 10.02
N LYS A 183 -5.96 -18.15 10.10
CA LYS A 183 -6.48 -18.93 8.95
C LYS A 183 -7.03 -18.03 7.83
N SER A 184 -6.91 -16.70 7.92
CA SER A 184 -7.31 -15.81 6.86
C SER A 184 -6.28 -15.83 5.73
N LYS A 185 -6.77 -16.04 4.51
CA LYS A 185 -6.02 -15.91 3.26
C LYS A 185 -5.48 -14.49 3.13
N VAL A 186 -4.33 -14.21 3.71
CA VAL A 186 -3.51 -13.03 3.44
C VAL A 186 -2.19 -13.51 2.88
N THR A 187 -1.69 -12.81 1.88
CA THR A 187 -0.40 -13.12 1.27
C THR A 187 0.68 -12.31 1.98
N VAL A 188 1.82 -12.95 2.27
CA VAL A 188 2.98 -12.30 2.90
C VAL A 188 4.17 -12.42 1.96
N ILE A 189 4.78 -11.28 1.63
CA ILE A 189 6.03 -11.17 0.87
C ILE A 189 7.10 -10.67 1.85
N HIS A 190 8.14 -11.46 2.05
CA HIS A 190 9.20 -11.12 2.99
C HIS A 190 10.17 -10.08 2.43
N LEU A 191 10.81 -9.29 3.30
CA LEU A 191 11.73 -8.24 2.85
C LEU A 191 12.95 -8.81 2.13
N ASP A 192 13.41 -10.02 2.48
CA ASP A 192 14.48 -10.70 1.73
C ASP A 192 14.04 -11.05 0.30
N THR A 193 12.77 -11.44 0.09
CA THR A 193 12.21 -11.63 -1.25
C THR A 193 12.18 -10.32 -2.04
N VAL A 194 11.76 -9.23 -1.41
CA VAL A 194 11.78 -7.89 -2.04
C VAL A 194 13.21 -7.48 -2.39
N ALA A 195 14.17 -7.71 -1.48
CA ALA A 195 15.58 -7.41 -1.72
C ALA A 195 16.12 -8.14 -2.95
N ASN A 196 15.78 -9.42 -3.11
CA ASN A 196 16.19 -10.21 -4.27
C ASN A 196 15.57 -9.67 -5.57
N ILE A 197 14.31 -9.25 -5.55
CA ILE A 197 13.65 -8.63 -6.73
C ILE A 197 14.30 -7.29 -7.10
N ILE A 198 14.60 -6.44 -6.11
CA ILE A 198 15.20 -5.11 -6.34
C ILE A 198 16.65 -5.22 -6.84
N SER A 199 17.40 -6.21 -6.35
CA SER A 199 18.80 -6.44 -6.74
C SER A 199 18.98 -7.32 -7.97
N ASP A 200 17.91 -7.87 -8.54
CA ASP A 200 17.97 -8.75 -9.71
C ASP A 200 18.51 -8.01 -10.94
N GLY A 201 19.64 -8.46 -11.49
CA GLY A 201 20.20 -7.98 -12.75
C GLY A 201 20.67 -6.52 -12.79
N THR A 202 20.71 -5.81 -11.65
CA THR A 202 21.14 -4.41 -11.59
C THR A 202 22.58 -4.25 -11.11
N ASN A 203 23.26 -3.22 -11.62
CA ASN A 203 24.56 -2.74 -11.11
C ASN A 203 24.44 -1.40 -10.39
N ASP A 204 23.21 -0.91 -10.13
CA ASP A 204 22.99 0.35 -9.42
C ASP A 204 23.40 0.21 -7.94
N PRO A 205 24.46 0.91 -7.49
CA PRO A 205 24.93 0.81 -6.11
C PRO A 205 23.87 1.23 -5.08
N PHE A 206 22.96 2.13 -5.44
CA PHE A 206 21.89 2.59 -4.55
C PHE A 206 20.87 1.47 -4.29
N LEU A 207 20.46 0.76 -5.35
CA LEU A 207 19.51 -0.36 -5.23
C LEU A 207 20.13 -1.57 -4.53
N LEU A 208 21.41 -1.84 -4.79
CA LEU A 208 22.15 -2.88 -4.08
C LEU A 208 22.24 -2.57 -2.58
N ARG A 209 22.59 -1.33 -2.22
CA ARG A 209 22.61 -0.89 -0.81
C ARG A 209 21.23 -0.94 -0.16
N PHE A 210 20.17 -0.58 -0.88
CA PHE A 210 18.80 -0.72 -0.36
C PHE A 210 18.45 -2.18 -0.09
N ALA A 211 18.77 -3.09 -1.02
CA ALA A 211 18.55 -4.52 -0.85
C ALA A 211 19.32 -5.08 0.36
N GLU A 212 20.54 -4.61 0.62
CA GLU A 212 21.29 -4.94 1.85
C GLU A 212 20.54 -4.53 3.12
N SER A 213 20.04 -3.29 3.17
CA SER A 213 19.20 -2.82 4.29
C SER A 213 17.96 -3.68 4.46
N LEU A 214 17.26 -4.03 3.38
CA LEU A 214 16.07 -4.89 3.45
C LEU A 214 16.38 -6.26 4.02
N ARG A 215 17.49 -6.89 3.63
CA ARG A 215 17.93 -8.18 4.19
C ARG A 215 18.26 -8.07 5.68
N LYS A 216 18.88 -6.97 6.09
CA LYS A 216 19.12 -6.68 7.51
C LYS A 216 17.80 -6.55 8.26
N TRP A 217 16.90 -5.71 7.76
CA TRP A 217 15.58 -5.46 8.37
C TRP A 217 14.68 -6.70 8.41
N ASP A 218 14.87 -7.64 7.49
CA ASP A 218 14.15 -8.91 7.46
C ASP A 218 14.52 -9.83 8.63
N ARG A 219 15.80 -9.80 9.03
CA ARG A 219 16.44 -10.74 9.98
C ARG A 219 16.64 -10.17 11.37
N GLU A 220 16.61 -8.85 11.51
CA GLU A 220 16.87 -8.15 12.77
C GLU A 220 15.64 -7.31 13.17
N ALA A 221 15.02 -7.66 14.30
CA ALA A 221 13.99 -6.81 14.89
C ALA A 221 14.62 -5.49 15.38
N ALA A 222 13.92 -4.36 15.21
CA ALA A 222 14.42 -3.11 15.73
C ALA A 222 14.50 -3.14 17.27
N GLY A 223 15.49 -2.42 17.82
CA GLY A 223 15.72 -2.37 19.27
C GLY A 223 16.31 -3.64 19.89
N VAL A 224 16.77 -4.60 19.08
CA VAL A 224 17.55 -5.76 19.53
C VAL A 224 19.00 -5.58 19.08
N GLU A 225 19.95 -5.75 20.00
CA GLU A 225 21.39 -5.83 19.73
C GLU A 225 21.80 -7.26 19.29
#